data_AF-A0A8T2J461-F1
#
_entry.id   AF-A0A8T2J461-F1
#
_cell.length_a   1.000
_cell.length_b   1.000
_cell.length_c   1.000
_cell.angle_alpha   90.00
_cell.angle_beta   90.00
_cell.angle_gamma   90.00
#
_symmetry.space_group_name_H-M   'P 1'
#
loop_
_entity.id
_entity.type
_entity.pdbx_description
1 polymer ?
#
loop_
_entity_poly.entity_id
_entity_poly.type
_entity_poly.pdbx_seq_one_letter_code
_entity_poly.pdbx_strand_id
1 'polypeptide(L)' 'MRASNNAVADLIPVDVVVNTTVAAAWYSGVNRPRNIIVYNCTTGGTNPFHWGQVGT' A
#
# COMPACT_ATOMS: atom_id res chain seq x y z
N MET A 1 6.74 7.82 17.95
CA MET A 1 5.52 6.99 18.01
C MET A 1 5.95 5.54 18.01
N ARG A 2 5.72 4.77 19.07
CA ARG A 2 5.91 3.31 19.05
C ARG A 2 4.54 2.67 18.91
N ALA A 3 4.33 1.92 17.84
CA ALA A 3 3.15 1.07 17.72
C ALA A 3 3.26 -0.06 18.75
N SER A 4 2.13 -0.47 19.33
CA SER A 4 2.08 -1.69 20.15
C SER A 4 2.50 -2.89 19.30
N ASN A 5 3.18 -3.87 19.90
CA ASN A 5 3.50 -5.12 19.20
C ASN A 5 2.24 -5.87 18.74
N ASN A 6 1.10 -5.62 19.38
CA ASN A 6 -0.20 -6.18 19.01
C ASN A 6 -0.98 -5.29 18.04
N ALA A 7 -0.40 -4.19 17.56
CA ALA A 7 -1.01 -3.40 16.51
C ALA A 7 -0.76 -4.06 15.15
N VAL A 8 -1.75 -4.02 14.27
CA VAL A 8 -1.63 -4.48 12.88
C VAL A 8 -0.66 -3.57 12.14
N ALA A 9 0.33 -4.17 11.51
CA ALA A 9 1.28 -3.55 10.59
C ALA A 9 0.71 -3.59 9.18
N ASP A 10 0.74 -2.44 8.50
CA ASP A 10 0.46 -2.38 7.07
C ASP A 10 1.76 -2.61 6.30
N LEU A 11 1.98 -3.85 5.88
CA LEU A 11 3.23 -4.29 5.27
C LEU A 11 2.99 -4.68 3.80
N ILE A 12 3.55 -3.91 2.88
CA ILE A 12 3.38 -4.11 1.45
C ILE A 12 4.75 -4.37 0.83
N PRO A 13 4.92 -5.40 -0.03
CA PRO A 13 6.14 -5.58 -0.79
C PRO A 13 6.42 -4.36 -1.67
N VAL A 14 7.67 -3.89 -1.69
CA VAL A 14 8.06 -2.68 -2.44
C VAL A 14 7.73 -2.79 -3.93
N ASP A 15 7.88 -3.98 -4.52
CA ASP A 15 7.57 -4.21 -5.95
C ASP A 15 6.09 -3.94 -6.28
N VAL A 16 5.18 -4.24 -5.35
CA VAL A 16 3.75 -3.96 -5.52
C VAL A 16 3.50 -2.45 -5.53
N VAL A 17 4.17 -1.70 -4.65
CA VAL A 17 4.05 -0.23 -4.59
C VAL A 17 4.61 0.40 -5.87
N VAL A 18 5.77 -0.07 -6.34
CA VAL A 18 6.40 0.41 -7.57
C VAL A 18 5.50 0.13 -8.78
N ASN A 19 5.03 -1.11 -8.94
CA ASN A 19 4.16 -1.49 -10.05
C ASN A 19 2.84 -0.71 -10.05
N THR A 20 2.25 -0.50 -8.87
CA THR A 20 1.03 0.32 -8.72
C THR A 20 1.27 1.75 -9.18
N THR A 21 2.40 2.34 -8.79
CA THR A 21 2.75 3.72 -9.16
C THR A 21 2.94 3.87 -10.67
N VAL A 22 3.66 2.94 -11.30
CA VAL A 22 3.87 2.94 -12.76
C VAL A 22 2.54 2.77 -13.50
N ALA A 23 1.69 1.85 -13.05
CA ALA A 23 0.37 1.65 -13.63
C ALA A 23 -0.53 2.88 -13.49
N ALA A 24 -0.54 3.55 -12.33
CA ALA A 24 -1.29 4.78 -12.10
C ALA A 24 -0.81 5.93 -12.99
N ALA A 25 0.50 6.08 -13.17
CA ALA A 25 1.09 7.08 -14.06
C ALA A 25 0.70 6.83 -15.53
N TRP A 26 0.84 5.58 -16.00
CA TRP A 26 0.41 5.18 -17.33
C TRP A 26 -1.07 5.45 -17.55
N TYR A 27 -1.93 5.01 -16.62
CA TYR A 27 -3.37 5.20 -16.70
C TYR A 27 -3.74 6.69 -16.79
N SER A 28 -3.09 7.52 -15.96
CA SER A 28 -3.31 8.98 -15.95
C SER A 28 -2.93 9.63 -17.27
N GLY A 29 -1.79 9.24 -17.86
CA GLY A 29 -1.31 9.78 -19.13
C GLY A 29 -2.17 9.39 -20.33
N VAL A 30 -2.66 8.14 -20.35
CA VAL A 30 -3.49 7.60 -21.43
C VAL A 30 -4.94 8.07 -21.33
N ASN A 31 -5.57 7.94 -20.17
CA ASN A 31 -7.00 8.16 -20.00
C ASN A 31 -7.35 9.61 -19.67
N ARG A 32 -6.38 10.39 -19.16
CA ARG A 32 -6.54 11.80 -18.79
C ARG A 32 -7.84 12.06 -18.03
N PRO A 33 -8.04 11.35 -16.90
CA PRO A 33 -9.27 11.46 -16.13
C PRO A 33 -9.49 12.92 -15.71
N ARG A 34 -10.74 13.39 -15.79
CA ARG A 34 -11.10 14.77 -15.42
C ARG A 34 -10.94 15.05 -13.92
N ASN A 35 -10.99 14.01 -13.11
CA ASN A 35 -10.89 14.08 -11.66
C ASN A 35 -9.60 13.40 -11.18
N ILE A 36 -9.10 13.85 -10.04
CA ILE A 36 -7.96 13.21 -9.37
C ILE A 36 -8.38 11.81 -8.91
N ILE A 37 -7.64 10.78 -9.35
CA ILE A 37 -7.85 9.41 -8.90
C ILE A 37 -6.90 9.12 -7.74
N VAL A 38 -7.43 8.54 -6.67
CA VAL A 38 -6.67 8.14 -5.48
C VAL A 38 -6.57 6.62 -5.46
N TYR A 39 -5.35 6.11 -5.36
CA TYR A 39 -5.06 4.68 -5.28
C TYR A 39 -4.47 4.37 -3.92
N ASN A 40 -5.21 3.61 -3.10
CA ASN A 40 -4.71 3.14 -1.82
C ASN A 40 -3.93 1.85 -2.05
N CYS A 41 -2.61 1.90 -1.89
CA CYS A 41 -1.79 0.70 -1.79
C CYS A 41 -1.70 0.37 -0.29
N THR A 42 -2.53 -0.57 0.17
CA THR A 42 -2.58 -1.06 1.57
C THR A 42 -2.84 -2.56 1.57
N THR A 43 -2.46 -3.25 2.63
CA THR A 43 -2.83 -4.67 2.84
C THR A 43 -4.33 -4.86 3.13
N GLY A 44 -5.04 -3.78 3.47
CA GLY A 44 -6.50 -3.80 3.70
C GLY A 44 -6.95 -4.66 4.88
N GLY A 45 -6.04 -5.16 5.71
CA GLY A 45 -6.35 -6.02 6.86
C GLY A 45 -6.82 -7.44 6.50
N THR A 46 -6.81 -7.82 5.21
CA THR A 46 -7.27 -9.14 4.75
C THR A 46 -6.37 -10.29 5.23
N ASN A 47 -5.08 -10.01 5.42
CA ASN A 47 -4.13 -10.90 6.09
C ASN A 47 -3.34 -10.10 7.14
N PRO A 48 -3.88 -9.94 8.36
CA PRO A 48 -3.33 -9.03 9.35
C PRO A 48 -2.00 -9.58 9.89
N PHE A 49 -0.94 -8.79 9.71
CA PHE A 49 0.38 -9.01 10.26
C PHE A 49 0.61 -8.00 11.39
N HIS A 50 1.21 -8.38 12.52
CA HIS A 50 1.41 -7.48 13.65
C HIS A 50 2.87 -7.02 13.76
N TRP A 51 3.09 -5.83 14.33
CA TRP A 51 4.45 -5.30 14.52
C TRP A 51 5.36 -6.21 15.35
N GLY A 52 4.81 -6.98 16.29
CA GLY A 52 5.55 -7.97 17.07
C GLY A 52 6.15 -9.11 16.25
N GLN A 53 5.68 -9.33 15.02
CA GLN A 53 6.12 -10.41 14.13
C GLN A 53 7.23 -9.98 13.15
N VAL A 54 7.55 -8.68 13.05
CA VAL A 54 8.47 -8.11 12.03
C VAL A 54 9.95 -8.49 12.27
N GLY A 55 10.31 -9.07 13.42
CA GLY A 55 11.72 -9.33 13.80
C GLY A 55 11.97 -10.64 14.56
N THR A 56 11.02 -11.57 14.56
CA THR A 56 11.16 -12.97 15.01
C THR A 56 11.22 -13.87 13.81
#